data_AF-A0A3G3K214-F1
#
_entry.id   AF-A0A3G3K214-F1
#
_cell.length_a   1.000
_cell.length_b   1.000
_cell.length_c   1.000
_cell.angle_alpha   90.00
_cell.angle_beta   90.00
_cell.angle_gamma   90.00
#
_symmetry.space_group_name_H-M   'P 1'
#
loop_
_entity.id
_entity.type
_entity.pdbx_description
1 polymer ?
#
loop_
_entity_poly.entity_id
_entity_poly.type
_entity_poly.pdbx_seq_one_letter_code
_entity_poly.pdbx_strand_id
1 'polypeptide(L)'
;MEKERYYVSVSAHTITKEPSVNDQLTVLATDQERDHLETLFQKEGHADDVTHLRAVIPFKSADHDPATKRYNADLIDIYRYIYKIGTEETKKHIEYMDIIRDLKNSDYSHPGYIH
;
A
#
# COMPACT_ATOMS: atom_id res chain seq x y z
N MET A 1 -16.41 -18.31 4.84
CA MET A 1 -15.18 -17.91 5.56
C MET A 1 -15.51 -16.66 6.34
N GLU A 2 -15.17 -16.66 7.63
CA GLU A 2 -15.45 -15.52 8.51
C GLU A 2 -14.39 -14.43 8.26
N LYS A 3 -14.82 -13.18 8.10
CA LYS A 3 -13.90 -12.04 7.97
C LYS A 3 -13.56 -11.56 9.36
N GLU A 4 -12.28 -11.51 9.67
CA GLU A 4 -11.80 -10.96 10.93
C GLU A 4 -11.19 -9.57 10.68
N ARG A 5 -11.17 -8.76 11.74
CA ARG A 5 -10.51 -7.46 11.72
C ARG A 5 -9.01 -7.66 11.93
N TYR A 6 -8.24 -7.10 11.01
CA TYR A 6 -6.79 -7.07 11.07
C TYR A 6 -6.29 -5.63 10.96
N TYR A 7 -5.14 -5.37 11.56
CA TYR A 7 -4.43 -4.11 11.55
C TYR A 7 -3.13 -4.32 10.78
N VAL A 8 -2.96 -3.58 9.71
CA VAL A 8 -1.84 -3.73 8.77
C VAL A 8 -0.94 -2.51 8.90
N SER A 9 0.32 -2.73 9.25
CA SER A 9 1.35 -1.71 9.24
C SER A 9 2.20 -1.86 7.99
N VAL A 10 1.92 -1.05 6.96
CA VAL A 10 2.72 -1.06 5.72
C VAL A 10 4.15 -0.61 5.97
N SER A 11 4.39 0.29 6.92
CA SER A 11 5.74 0.72 7.30
C SER A 11 6.56 -0.37 8.00
N ALA A 12 5.89 -1.29 8.70
CA ALA A 12 6.53 -2.37 9.45
C ALA A 12 6.37 -3.75 8.77
N HIS A 13 5.68 -3.82 7.62
CA HIS A 13 5.27 -5.06 6.94
C HIS A 13 4.66 -6.10 7.89
N THR A 14 3.84 -5.66 8.84
CA THR A 14 3.23 -6.53 9.86
C THR A 14 1.71 -6.48 9.80
N ILE A 15 1.09 -7.62 10.11
CA ILE A 15 -0.36 -7.77 10.20
C ILE A 15 -0.67 -8.29 11.60
N THR A 16 -1.38 -7.50 12.41
CA THR A 16 -1.74 -7.83 13.78
C THR A 16 -3.26 -7.85 13.95
N LYS A 17 -3.76 -8.64 14.90
CA LYS A 17 -5.19 -8.56 15.31
C LYS A 17 -5.43 -7.48 16.36
N GLU A 18 -4.35 -6.93 16.92
CA GLU A 18 -4.40 -5.90 17.94
C GLU A 18 -4.09 -4.53 17.35
N PRO A 19 -4.82 -3.48 17.78
CA PRO A 19 -4.50 -2.11 17.43
C PRO A 19 -3.17 -1.72 18.08
N SER A 20 -2.32 -1.06 17.31
CA SER A 20 -1.06 -0.49 17.74
C SER A 20 -1.15 1.03 17.71
N VAL A 21 -0.20 1.68 18.38
CA VAL A 21 -0.17 3.13 18.60
C VAL A 21 0.32 3.95 17.38
N ASN A 22 0.80 3.30 16.32
CA ASN A 22 1.39 3.96 15.14
C ASN A 22 0.47 3.85 13.90
N ASP A 23 0.85 4.43 12.76
CA ASP A 23 0.12 4.34 11.49
C ASP A 23 -0.21 2.88 11.10
N GLN A 24 -1.45 2.49 11.38
CA GLN A 24 -1.99 1.18 11.02
C GLN A 24 -3.26 1.34 10.21
N LEU A 25 -3.41 0.47 9.21
CA LEU A 25 -4.58 0.41 8.35
C LEU A 25 -5.48 -0.73 8.81
N THR A 26 -6.73 -0.42 9.10
CA THR A 26 -7.71 -1.43 9.52
C THR A 26 -8.31 -2.10 8.30
N VAL A 27 -8.25 -3.43 8.24
CA VAL A 27 -8.79 -4.25 7.14
C VAL A 27 -9.69 -5.36 7.66
N LEU A 28 -10.62 -5.79 6.81
CA LEU A 28 -11.53 -6.91 7.06
C LEU A 28 -11.22 -8.01 6.06
N ALA A 29 -10.43 -8.98 6.51
CA ALA A 29 -9.88 -10.03 5.68
C ALA A 29 -10.27 -11.41 6.19
N THR A 30 -10.48 -12.34 5.28
CA THR A 30 -10.44 -13.78 5.56
C THR A 30 -9.00 -14.27 5.69
N ASP A 31 -8.78 -15.49 6.20
CA ASP A 31 -7.44 -16.09 6.28
C ASP A 31 -6.74 -16.13 4.91
N GLN A 32 -7.48 -16.39 3.83
CA GLN A 32 -6.95 -16.34 2.47
C GLN A 32 -6.54 -14.93 2.02
N GLU A 33 -7.32 -13.90 2.40
CA GLU A 33 -6.98 -12.51 2.09
C GLU A 33 -5.78 -12.03 2.91
N ARG A 34 -5.62 -12.52 4.15
CA ARG A 34 -4.43 -12.27 4.98
C ARG A 34 -3.19 -12.90 4.34
N ASP A 35 -3.25 -14.17 3.97
CA ASP A 35 -2.17 -14.91 3.35
C ASP A 35 -1.74 -14.27 2.01
N HIS A 36 -2.71 -13.79 1.22
CA HIS A 36 -2.43 -13.04 0.01
C HIS A 36 -1.69 -11.72 0.30
N LEU A 37 -2.10 -10.98 1.34
CA LEU A 37 -1.43 -9.75 1.74
C LEU A 37 0.00 -10.02 2.25
N GLU A 38 0.23 -11.08 3.03
CA GLU A 38 1.58 -11.51 3.43
C GLU A 38 2.45 -11.83 2.21
N THR A 39 1.89 -12.52 1.21
CA THR A 39 2.60 -12.81 -0.04
C THR A 39 3.02 -11.54 -0.78
N LEU A 40 2.16 -10.52 -0.80
CA LEU A 40 2.49 -9.22 -1.39
C LEU A 40 3.62 -8.51 -0.63
N PHE A 41 3.63 -8.56 0.71
CA PHE A 41 4.72 -8.02 1.52
C PHE A 41 6.05 -8.75 1.29
N GLN A 42 6.02 -10.09 1.20
CA GLN A 42 7.22 -10.86 0.88
C GLN A 42 7.75 -10.54 -0.52
N LYS A 43 6.86 -10.35 -1.50
CA LYS A 43 7.24 -9.98 -2.87
C LYS A 43 7.92 -8.61 -2.94
N GLU A 44 7.45 -7.65 -2.14
CA GLU A 44 8.06 -6.33 -2.02
C GLU A 44 9.48 -6.43 -1.42
N GLY A 45 9.64 -7.17 -0.31
CA GLY A 45 10.95 -7.37 0.33
C GLY A 45 11.95 -8.16 -0.52
N HIS A 46 11.50 -9.13 -1.32
CA HIS A 46 12.37 -9.95 -2.17
C HIS A 46 12.85 -9.25 -3.45
N ALA A 47 12.28 -8.11 -3.84
CA ALA A 47 12.76 -7.34 -4.99
C ALA A 47 14.22 -6.84 -4.79
N ASP A 48 14.68 -6.74 -3.55
CA ASP A 48 16.06 -6.40 -3.20
C ASP A 48 17.03 -7.59 -3.46
N ASP A 49 16.64 -8.82 -3.12
CA ASP A 49 17.52 -10.01 -3.24
C ASP A 49 17.73 -10.49 -4.69
N VAL A 50 16.73 -10.38 -5.57
CA VAL A 50 16.88 -10.81 -6.98
C VAL A 50 17.70 -9.83 -7.84
N THR A 51 18.05 -8.65 -7.31
CA THR A 51 18.87 -7.65 -8.00
C THR A 51 20.35 -8.03 -8.03
N HIS A 52 20.80 -9.00 -7.23
CA HIS A 52 22.19 -9.47 -7.27
C HIS A 52 22.52 -10.43 -8.43
N LEU A 53 21.53 -10.92 -9.18
CA LEU A 53 21.76 -11.94 -10.23
C LEU A 53 21.30 -11.56 -11.64
N ARG A 54 20.74 -10.38 -11.87
CA ARG A 54 20.41 -9.94 -13.23
C ARG A 54 21.34 -8.83 -13.69
N ALA A 55 22.35 -9.29 -14.43
CA ALA A 55 23.06 -8.59 -15.49
C ALA A 55 22.52 -7.20 -15.84
N VAL A 56 23.42 -6.21 -15.83
CA VAL A 56 23.41 -4.95 -16.59
C VAL A 56 22.33 -4.90 -17.69
N ILE A 57 21.14 -4.41 -17.32
CA ILE A 57 20.26 -3.73 -18.26
C ILE A 57 20.25 -2.28 -17.79
N PRO A 58 20.86 -1.33 -18.53
CA PRO A 58 20.69 0.08 -18.25
C PRO A 58 19.23 0.42 -18.55
N PHE A 59 18.35 0.29 -17.56
CA PHE A 59 17.03 0.91 -17.57
C PHE A 59 17.22 2.43 -17.47
N LYS A 60 17.57 2.98 -18.63
CA LYS A 60 17.43 4.36 -19.00
C LYS A 60 15.95 4.73 -18.90
N SER A 61 15.57 5.24 -17.72
CA SER A 61 14.56 6.27 -17.48
C SER A 61 14.34 6.48 -15.98
N ALA A 62 15.46 6.54 -15.23
CA ALA A 62 15.51 7.26 -13.97
C ALA A 62 15.93 8.69 -14.32
N ASP A 63 15.00 9.51 -14.84
CA ASP A 63 15.05 10.96 -14.64
C ASP A 63 13.77 11.65 -15.15
N HIS A 64 13.45 12.79 -14.52
CA HIS A 64 12.32 13.69 -14.73
C HIS A 64 10.96 13.33 -14.08
N ASP A 65 10.88 13.48 -12.75
CA ASP A 65 10.04 14.55 -12.16
C ASP A 65 10.46 14.82 -10.68
N PRO A 66 10.76 16.06 -10.25
CA PRO A 66 11.30 16.36 -8.92
C PRO A 66 10.30 16.28 -7.75
N ALA A 67 9.09 15.76 -7.92
CA ALA A 67 8.13 15.48 -6.83
C ALA A 67 8.11 14.00 -6.38
N THR A 68 9.13 13.24 -6.77
CA THR A 68 9.15 11.77 -6.77
C THR A 68 9.52 11.17 -5.41
N LYS A 69 8.57 11.08 -4.48
CA LYS A 69 8.47 9.87 -3.64
C LYS A 69 7.82 8.79 -4.51
N ARG A 70 8.61 8.15 -5.40
CA ARG A 70 8.10 7.05 -6.24
C ARG A 70 7.85 5.87 -5.31
N TYR A 71 6.61 5.65 -4.94
CA TYR A 71 6.21 4.35 -4.44
C TYR A 71 6.53 3.30 -5.51
N ASN A 72 7.14 2.18 -5.09
CA ASN A 72 7.42 1.06 -5.96
C ASN A 72 6.11 0.46 -6.49
N ALA A 73 6.15 -0.19 -7.66
CA ALA A 73 4.95 -0.84 -8.23
C ALA A 73 4.35 -1.88 -7.27
N ASP A 74 5.19 -2.60 -6.53
CA ASP A 74 4.79 -3.57 -5.50
C ASP A 74 4.08 -2.91 -4.30
N LEU A 75 4.57 -1.76 -3.83
CA LEU A 75 3.91 -0.98 -2.78
C LEU A 75 2.52 -0.50 -3.23
N ILE A 76 2.40 -0.01 -4.47
CA ILE A 76 1.10 0.40 -5.03
C ILE A 76 0.12 -0.78 -5.04
N ASP A 77 0.60 -1.99 -5.37
CA ASP A 77 -0.24 -3.19 -5.37
C ASP A 77 -0.73 -3.58 -3.98
N ILE A 78 0.17 -3.53 -2.96
CA ILE A 78 -0.18 -3.70 -1.55
C ILE A 78 -1.27 -2.71 -1.13
N TYR A 79 -1.07 -1.42 -1.40
CA TYR A 79 -2.05 -0.39 -1.03
C TYR A 79 -3.38 -0.55 -1.77
N ARG A 80 -3.37 -0.96 -3.04
CA ARG A 80 -4.61 -1.28 -3.79
C ARG A 80 -5.34 -2.47 -3.18
N TYR A 81 -4.61 -3.50 -2.76
CA TYR A 81 -5.21 -4.65 -2.10
C TYR A 81 -5.81 -4.25 -0.75
N ILE A 82 -5.05 -3.53 0.08
CA ILE A 82 -5.51 -2.96 1.36
C ILE A 82 -6.73 -2.06 1.13
N TYR A 83 -6.76 -1.24 0.09
CA TYR A 83 -7.94 -0.42 -0.24
C TYR A 83 -9.17 -1.28 -0.53
N LYS A 84 -9.01 -2.43 -1.20
CA LYS A 84 -10.11 -3.35 -1.54
C LYS A 84 -10.68 -4.05 -0.31
N ILE A 85 -9.83 -4.52 0.61
CA ILE A 85 -10.23 -5.26 1.83
C ILE A 85 -10.35 -4.36 3.07
N GLY A 86 -9.96 -3.10 2.95
CA GLY A 86 -9.92 -2.10 4.01
C GLY A 86 -11.28 -1.55 4.41
N THR A 87 -11.34 -1.01 5.62
CA THR A 87 -12.48 -0.22 6.09
C THR A 87 -12.55 1.13 5.38
N GLU A 88 -13.67 1.84 5.50
CA GLU A 88 -13.82 3.17 4.92
C GLU A 88 -12.78 4.17 5.44
N GLU A 89 -12.37 4.04 6.70
CA GLU A 89 -11.31 4.86 7.30
C GLU A 89 -9.97 4.63 6.60
N THR A 90 -9.61 3.37 6.36
CA THR A 90 -8.41 2.98 5.61
C THR A 90 -8.43 3.50 4.18
N LYS A 91 -9.58 3.42 3.51
CA LYS A 91 -9.76 3.93 2.15
C LYS A 91 -9.52 5.44 2.09
N LYS A 92 -10.18 6.20 2.97
CA LYS A 92 -10.00 7.65 3.08
C LYS A 92 -8.57 8.05 3.40
N HIS A 93 -7.89 7.28 4.26
CA HIS A 93 -6.48 7.52 4.57
C HIS A 93 -5.61 7.33 3.33
N ILE A 94 -5.78 6.22 2.60
CA ILE A 94 -5.07 5.94 1.34
C ILE A 94 -5.36 7.00 0.26
N GLU A 95 -6.60 7.45 0.16
CA GLU A 95 -7.01 8.53 -0.75
C GLU A 95 -6.34 9.86 -0.39
N TYR A 96 -6.27 10.19 0.90
CA TYR A 96 -5.58 11.39 1.38
C TYR A 96 -4.06 11.35 1.11
N MET A 97 -3.45 10.16 1.14
CA MET A 97 -2.02 10.00 0.83
C MET A 97 -1.69 10.18 -0.67
N ASP A 98 -2.69 10.27 -1.55
CA ASP A 98 -2.55 10.42 -3.02
C ASP A 98 -1.66 9.35 -3.69
N ILE A 99 -1.56 8.17 -3.06
CA ILE A 99 -0.64 7.10 -3.50
C ILE A 99 -1.16 6.30 -4.71
N ILE A 100 -2.49 6.28 -4.91
CA ILE A 100 -3.12 5.64 -6.05
C ILE A 100 -3.62 6.76 -6.97
N ARG A 101 -2.77 7.20 -7.90
CA ARG A 101 -3.09 8.27 -8.88
C ARG A 101 -4.34 7.98 -9.71
N ASP A 102 -4.75 6.71 -9.80
CA ASP A 102 -5.93 6.24 -10.56
C ASP A 102 -7.27 6.53 -9.84
N LEU A 103 -7.28 6.66 -8.50
CA LEU A 103 -8.50 6.96 -7.73
C LEU A 103 -9.00 8.41 -7.92
N LYS A 104 -8.13 9.30 -8.41
CA LYS A 104 -8.40 10.74 -8.52
C LYS A 104 -9.47 11.13 -9.56
N ASN A 105 -10.00 10.19 -10.32
CA ASN A 105 -11.06 10.44 -11.31
C ASN A 105 -12.48 10.38 -10.75
N SER A 106 -12.68 10.05 -9.46
CA SER A 106 -14.01 9.99 -8.87
C SER A 106 -14.17 11.02 -7.75
N ASP A 107 -14.59 12.22 -8.15
CA ASP A 107 -15.43 13.11 -7.32
C ASP A 107 -14.90 13.48 -5.92
N TYR A 108 -13.70 14.08 -5.81
CA TYR A 108 -13.28 14.74 -4.57
C TYR A 108 -13.31 16.26 -4.72
N SER A 109 -14.51 16.81 -4.53
CA SER A 109 -14.70 18.24 -4.24
C SER A 109 -14.29 18.46 -2.77
N HIS A 110 -13.09 18.98 -2.54
CA HIS A 110 -12.62 19.36 -1.20
C HIS A 110 -13.02 20.82 -0.89
N PRO A 111 -14.07 21.10 -0.09
CA PRO A 111 -14.15 22.35 0.63
C PRO A 111 -13.40 22.23 1.97
N GLY A 112 -12.32 23.01 2.10
CA GLY A 112 -11.88 23.49 3.41
C GLY A 112 -10.70 22.77 4.05
N TYR A 113 -9.49 23.17 3.65
CA TYR A 113 -8.42 23.43 4.61
C TYR A 113 -8.06 24.91 4.49
N ILE A 114 -8.63 25.72 5.39
CA ILE A 114 -8.13 27.06 5.67
C ILE A 114 -7.21 26.95 6.88
N HIS A 115 -6.00 27.46 6.74
CA HIS A 115 -5.00 27.59 7.81
C HIS A 115 -5.40 28.72 8.76
#